data_AF-D7GWG0-F1
#
_entry.id   AF-D7GWG0-F1
#
_cell.length_a   1.000
_cell.length_b   1.000
_cell.length_c   1.000
_cell.angle_alpha   90.00
_cell.angle_beta   90.00
_cell.angle_gamma   90.00
#
_symmetry.space_group_name_H-M   'P 1'
#
loop_
_entity.id
_entity.type
_entity.pdbx_description
1 polymer ?
#
loop_
_entity_poly.entity_id
_entity_poly.type
_entity_poly.pdbx_seq_one_letter_code
_entity_poly.pdbx_strand_id
1 'polypeptide(L)'
;MAVNYGQVAIVPKGEWNVETQYKVNNLVSYDGSSYVAKVQPPVGTLPTDTSYWQVSAAGTKKATADSLGTVMPDGTTTSVGEDGKLSVNTAQQNALGVVKGSDDITVGEDGTLAVNTTFEQATELANIIAGEAIKSVLGKVSKAIATTMSLDENALLKNMISGIDVNDSNKVPSSAYIHTLVERIGMGTELVSGLGDLTTGLNTVNNNLSKAIISSDLFADYSSPTFVRWNYKTANTPYKAGLTYGQEGFALVFGSVSGWHTVISWLKGGRNMWAHYVSEGTDYGWSEYAQKSDLTGLDATLSIREENGGVIVSFGSKDSKYGIYIGVGPNGVNANYKINGEWKKAIIIATKS
;
A
#
# COMPACT_ATOMS: atom_id res chain seq x y z
N MET A 1 -124.43 49.13 -8.16
CA MET A 1 -124.00 48.71 -9.51
C MET A 1 -122.48 48.78 -9.53
N ALA A 2 -121.78 47.68 -9.81
CA ALA A 2 -120.32 47.70 -9.93
C ALA A 2 -119.97 48.40 -11.24
N VAL A 3 -119.28 49.54 -11.15
CA VAL A 3 -118.76 50.25 -12.32
C VAL A 3 -117.63 49.41 -12.90
N ASN A 4 -117.80 48.92 -14.13
CA ASN A 4 -116.73 48.23 -14.87
C ASN A 4 -115.85 49.29 -15.53
N TYR A 5 -114.63 49.45 -15.03
CA TYR A 5 -113.66 50.45 -15.49
C TYR A 5 -112.81 49.99 -16.71
N GLY A 6 -113.21 48.90 -17.38
CA GLY A 6 -112.46 48.30 -18.48
C GLY A 6 -111.40 47.28 -18.03
N GLN A 7 -110.82 46.55 -19.00
CA GLN A 7 -109.71 45.62 -18.78
C GLN A 7 -108.38 46.31 -19.08
N VAL A 8 -107.44 46.27 -18.15
CA VAL A 8 -106.07 46.74 -18.37
C VAL A 8 -105.24 45.56 -18.90
N ALA A 9 -104.65 45.71 -20.08
CA ALA A 9 -103.76 44.70 -20.65
C ALA A 9 -102.30 44.98 -20.26
N ILE A 10 -101.62 43.97 -19.73
CA ILE A 10 -100.17 43.93 -19.61
C ILE A 10 -99.60 43.48 -20.96
N VAL A 11 -98.60 44.20 -21.47
CA VAL A 11 -97.99 43.93 -22.78
C VAL A 11 -96.57 43.38 -22.54
N PRO A 12 -96.32 42.08 -22.74
CA PRO A 12 -94.97 41.52 -22.67
C PRO A 12 -94.07 42.12 -23.75
N LYS A 13 -92.87 42.53 -23.35
CA LYS A 13 -91.83 43.06 -24.23
C LYS A 13 -90.55 42.21 -24.27
N GLY A 14 -90.49 41.14 -23.49
CA GLY A 14 -89.31 40.28 -23.37
C GLY A 14 -88.24 40.87 -22.46
N GLU A 15 -86.98 40.50 -22.68
CA GLU A 15 -85.85 41.03 -21.93
C GLU A 15 -85.76 42.56 -22.04
N TRP A 16 -85.46 43.21 -20.92
CA TRP A 16 -85.25 44.65 -20.87
C TRP A 16 -84.01 45.02 -21.70
N ASN A 17 -84.16 46.08 -22.50
CA ASN A 17 -83.13 46.62 -23.36
C ASN A 17 -82.94 48.11 -23.06
N VAL A 18 -81.69 48.50 -22.83
CA VAL A 18 -81.29 49.86 -22.44
C VAL A 18 -81.73 50.94 -23.44
N GLU A 19 -81.86 50.61 -24.72
CA GLU A 19 -82.21 51.56 -25.80
C GLU A 19 -83.72 51.69 -26.03
N THR A 20 -84.53 50.82 -25.42
CA THR A 20 -85.98 50.77 -25.70
C THR A 20 -86.77 51.72 -24.80
N GLN A 21 -87.62 52.54 -25.41
CA GLN A 21 -88.61 53.34 -24.67
C GLN A 21 -89.82 52.48 -24.29
N TYR A 22 -89.88 52.06 -23.03
CA TYR A 22 -91.02 51.33 -22.48
C TYR A 22 -92.18 52.27 -22.14
N LYS A 23 -93.41 51.76 -22.22
CA LYS A 23 -94.64 52.48 -21.84
C LYS A 23 -95.27 51.83 -20.60
N VAL A 24 -96.20 52.54 -19.96
CA VAL A 24 -97.01 51.99 -18.86
C VAL A 24 -97.61 50.63 -19.25
N ASN A 25 -97.66 49.70 -18.30
CA ASN A 25 -98.12 48.31 -18.46
C ASN A 25 -97.26 47.42 -19.37
N ASN A 26 -96.08 47.89 -19.78
CA ASN A 26 -95.12 47.01 -20.46
C ASN A 26 -94.45 46.13 -19.39
N LEU A 27 -94.43 44.82 -19.65
CA LEU A 27 -93.77 43.82 -18.82
C LEU A 27 -92.44 43.45 -19.46
N VAL A 28 -91.35 43.54 -18.68
CA VAL A 28 -90.01 43.13 -19.09
C VAL A 28 -89.44 42.11 -18.12
N SER A 29 -88.54 41.27 -18.60
CA SER A 29 -87.66 40.47 -17.75
C SER A 29 -86.30 41.16 -17.59
N TYR A 30 -85.73 41.07 -16.39
CA TYR A 30 -84.41 41.59 -16.06
C TYR A 30 -83.83 40.85 -14.86
N ASP A 31 -82.59 40.36 -14.99
CA ASP A 31 -81.85 39.65 -13.93
C ASP A 31 -82.67 38.54 -13.22
N GLY A 32 -83.39 37.74 -14.03
CA GLY A 32 -84.18 36.60 -13.56
C GLY A 32 -85.56 36.95 -12.98
N SER A 33 -85.87 38.23 -12.77
CA SER A 33 -87.19 38.69 -12.31
C SER A 33 -87.97 39.38 -13.44
N SER A 34 -89.28 39.56 -13.25
CA SER A 34 -90.13 40.31 -14.19
C SER A 34 -90.74 41.54 -13.55
N TYR A 35 -90.84 42.61 -14.35
CA TYR A 35 -91.20 43.95 -13.89
C TYR A 35 -92.20 44.59 -14.83
N VAL A 36 -93.24 45.22 -14.29
CA VAL A 36 -94.20 46.03 -15.05
C VAL A 36 -93.89 47.51 -14.86
N ALA A 37 -93.84 48.27 -15.95
CA ALA A 37 -93.73 49.72 -15.90
C ALA A 37 -95.04 50.31 -15.36
N LYS A 38 -95.01 50.84 -14.13
CA LYS A 38 -96.17 51.50 -13.51
C LYS A 38 -96.37 52.94 -13.99
N VAL A 39 -95.28 53.57 -14.41
CA VAL A 39 -95.22 54.86 -15.11
C VAL A 39 -94.24 54.75 -16.28
N GLN A 40 -94.26 55.67 -17.24
CA GLN A 40 -93.34 55.62 -18.38
C GLN A 40 -91.90 55.95 -17.91
N PRO A 41 -90.95 54.99 -17.94
CA PRO A 41 -89.55 55.25 -17.56
C PRO A 41 -88.83 56.06 -18.64
N PRO A 42 -87.87 56.93 -18.29
CA PRO A 42 -86.85 57.39 -19.23
C PRO A 42 -86.11 56.22 -19.89
N VAL A 43 -85.61 56.42 -21.12
CA VAL A 43 -84.77 55.42 -21.81
C VAL A 43 -83.55 55.11 -20.96
N GLY A 44 -83.24 53.81 -20.80
CA GLY A 44 -82.10 53.34 -20.01
C GLY A 44 -82.36 53.16 -18.51
N THR A 45 -83.53 53.52 -17.98
CA THR A 45 -83.86 53.26 -16.56
C THR A 45 -84.04 51.77 -16.28
N LEU A 46 -83.23 51.24 -15.35
CA LEU A 46 -83.24 49.83 -14.96
C LEU A 46 -84.58 49.39 -14.34
N PRO A 47 -85.04 48.16 -14.59
CA PRO A 47 -86.27 47.61 -13.99
C PRO A 47 -86.27 47.50 -12.47
N THR A 48 -85.09 47.59 -11.84
CA THR A 48 -84.93 47.58 -10.38
C THR A 48 -85.27 48.92 -9.72
N ASP A 49 -85.42 50.01 -10.48
CA ASP A 49 -85.86 51.30 -9.96
C ASP A 49 -87.37 51.29 -9.67
N THR A 50 -87.70 51.17 -8.39
CA THR A 50 -89.07 51.07 -7.89
C THR A 50 -89.90 52.34 -8.12
N SER A 51 -89.30 53.45 -8.55
CA SER A 51 -90.02 54.68 -8.92
C SER A 51 -90.78 54.52 -10.23
N TYR A 52 -90.25 53.73 -11.16
CA TYR A 52 -90.82 53.53 -12.51
C TYR A 52 -91.37 52.13 -12.74
N TRP A 53 -90.81 51.14 -12.04
CA TRP A 53 -91.10 49.73 -12.22
C TRP A 53 -91.69 49.10 -10.96
N GLN A 54 -92.51 48.08 -11.14
CA GLN A 54 -93.05 47.24 -10.07
C GLN A 54 -92.70 45.78 -10.37
N VAL A 55 -92.21 45.05 -9.37
CA VAL A 55 -91.97 43.60 -9.48
C VAL A 55 -93.30 42.91 -9.75
N SER A 56 -93.38 42.21 -10.88
CA SER A 56 -94.52 41.36 -11.24
C SER A 56 -94.35 39.95 -10.72
N ALA A 57 -93.14 39.40 -10.85
CA ALA A 57 -92.75 38.12 -10.26
C ALA A 57 -91.27 38.17 -9.90
N ALA A 58 -90.95 37.81 -8.66
CA ALA A 58 -89.58 37.71 -8.18
C ALA A 58 -89.00 36.34 -8.59
N GLY A 59 -87.89 36.36 -9.32
CA GLY A 59 -87.07 35.19 -9.57
C GLY A 59 -85.74 35.28 -8.82
N THR A 60 -84.86 34.31 -9.04
CA THR A 60 -83.49 34.36 -8.51
C THR A 60 -82.57 35.04 -9.50
N LYS A 61 -81.66 35.88 -8.98
CA LYS A 61 -80.61 36.50 -9.78
C LYS A 61 -79.42 35.58 -9.95
N LYS A 62 -78.58 35.87 -10.94
CA LYS A 62 -77.30 35.16 -11.14
C LYS A 62 -76.37 35.46 -9.95
N ALA A 63 -75.76 34.43 -9.38
CA ALA A 63 -74.74 34.62 -8.35
C ALA A 63 -73.49 35.31 -8.92
N THR A 64 -72.86 36.17 -8.12
CA THR A 64 -71.55 36.78 -8.41
C THR A 64 -70.64 36.61 -7.21
N ALA A 65 -69.36 36.98 -7.32
CA ALA A 65 -68.41 36.91 -6.20
C ALA A 65 -68.91 37.68 -4.95
N ASP A 66 -69.61 38.79 -5.17
CA ASP A 66 -69.98 39.73 -4.10
C ASP A 66 -71.49 39.74 -3.78
N SER A 67 -72.29 38.85 -4.40
CA SER A 67 -73.73 38.80 -4.17
C SER A 67 -74.32 37.40 -4.32
N LEU A 68 -75.17 37.04 -3.35
CA LEU A 68 -75.98 35.81 -3.36
C LEU A 68 -76.86 35.72 -4.60
N GLY A 69 -77.06 34.51 -5.13
CA GLY A 69 -77.90 34.21 -6.29
C GLY A 69 -77.94 32.71 -6.57
N THR A 70 -78.53 32.31 -7.69
CA THR A 70 -78.49 30.92 -8.16
C THR A 70 -77.26 30.67 -9.01
N VAL A 71 -76.56 29.57 -8.74
CA VAL A 71 -75.47 29.05 -9.57
C VAL A 71 -76.00 27.86 -10.35
N MET A 72 -75.78 27.85 -11.66
CA MET A 72 -75.97 26.66 -12.48
C MET A 72 -74.61 25.97 -12.60
N PRO A 73 -74.44 24.73 -12.09
CA PRO A 73 -73.23 23.95 -12.33
C PRO A 73 -73.01 23.76 -13.84
N ASP A 74 -71.76 23.69 -14.26
CA ASP A 74 -71.40 23.48 -15.68
C ASP A 74 -71.65 22.05 -16.18
N GLY A 75 -72.03 21.14 -15.27
CA GLY A 75 -72.27 19.73 -15.55
C GLY A 75 -70.99 18.94 -15.89
N THR A 76 -69.83 19.59 -15.94
CA THR A 76 -68.56 19.01 -16.38
C THR A 76 -67.55 18.93 -15.24
N THR A 77 -67.28 20.04 -14.55
CA THR A 77 -66.45 20.07 -13.34
C THR A 77 -67.27 19.89 -12.08
N THR A 78 -68.51 20.39 -12.09
CA THR A 78 -69.46 20.34 -10.97
C THR A 78 -70.85 19.99 -11.45
N SER A 79 -71.58 19.18 -10.68
CA SER A 79 -72.96 18.82 -10.96
C SER A 79 -73.78 18.78 -9.67
N VAL A 80 -75.09 18.95 -9.78
CA VAL A 80 -76.02 18.79 -8.65
C VAL A 80 -76.88 17.56 -8.93
N GLY A 81 -76.87 16.60 -8.01
CA GLY A 81 -77.67 15.38 -8.10
C GLY A 81 -79.16 15.65 -7.88
N GLU A 82 -80.01 14.69 -8.26
CA GLU A 82 -81.47 14.78 -8.08
C GLU A 82 -81.89 14.92 -6.60
N ASP A 83 -81.02 14.52 -5.67
CA ASP A 83 -81.19 14.70 -4.22
C ASP A 83 -80.77 16.09 -3.70
N GLY A 84 -80.35 16.99 -4.60
CA GLY A 84 -79.92 18.35 -4.28
C GLY A 84 -78.48 18.47 -3.76
N LYS A 85 -77.68 17.39 -3.81
CA LYS A 85 -76.27 17.45 -3.38
C LYS A 85 -75.35 17.89 -4.51
N LEU A 86 -74.36 18.70 -4.16
CA LEU A 86 -73.28 19.08 -5.07
C LEU A 86 -72.23 17.96 -5.16
N SER A 87 -71.86 17.57 -6.36
CA SER A 87 -70.71 16.71 -6.66
C SER A 87 -69.66 17.43 -7.48
N VAL A 88 -68.39 17.13 -7.20
CA VAL A 88 -67.23 17.65 -7.92
C VAL A 88 -66.48 16.47 -8.53
N ASN A 89 -66.25 16.51 -9.83
CA ASN A 89 -65.62 15.41 -10.55
C ASN A 89 -64.10 15.37 -10.31
N THR A 90 -63.54 14.16 -10.28
CA THR A 90 -62.08 13.97 -10.25
C THR A 90 -61.50 14.30 -11.63
N ALA A 91 -60.42 15.08 -11.70
CA ALA A 91 -59.71 15.37 -12.94
C ALA A 91 -59.14 14.09 -13.56
N GLN A 92 -59.36 13.90 -14.87
CA GLN A 92 -58.71 12.87 -15.68
C GLN A 92 -57.84 13.55 -16.75
N GLN A 93 -56.91 12.82 -17.39
CA GLN A 93 -55.92 13.39 -18.31
C GLN A 93 -56.53 14.21 -19.47
N ASN A 94 -57.78 13.95 -19.83
CA ASN A 94 -58.52 14.60 -20.91
C ASN A 94 -59.84 15.26 -20.45
N ALA A 95 -60.09 15.42 -19.15
CA ALA A 95 -61.31 16.01 -18.60
C ALA A 95 -61.03 16.90 -17.38
N LEU A 96 -61.57 18.12 -17.41
CA LEU A 96 -61.43 19.12 -16.33
C LEU A 96 -62.15 18.65 -15.05
N GLY A 97 -61.54 18.86 -13.87
CA GLY A 97 -62.08 18.47 -12.55
C GLY A 97 -61.12 18.84 -11.40
N VAL A 98 -61.36 18.36 -10.17
CA VAL A 98 -60.43 18.49 -9.03
C VAL A 98 -59.49 17.29 -8.99
N VAL A 99 -58.18 17.52 -8.83
CA VAL A 99 -57.18 16.43 -8.81
C VAL A 99 -57.33 15.63 -7.52
N LYS A 100 -57.56 14.32 -7.63
CA LYS A 100 -57.29 13.39 -6.53
C LYS A 100 -55.86 12.91 -6.66
N GLY A 101 -55.16 12.84 -5.54
CA GLY A 101 -53.90 12.12 -5.50
C GLY A 101 -54.08 10.69 -6.02
N SER A 102 -53.11 10.19 -6.78
CA SER A 102 -52.98 8.79 -7.15
C SER A 102 -52.13 8.04 -6.11
N ASP A 103 -51.93 6.74 -6.30
CA ASP A 103 -51.07 5.93 -5.43
C ASP A 103 -49.63 6.49 -5.32
N ASP A 104 -49.14 7.16 -6.37
CA ASP A 104 -47.78 7.73 -6.43
C ASP A 104 -47.71 9.22 -6.11
N ILE A 105 -48.83 9.91 -6.08
CA ILE A 105 -48.89 11.35 -5.78
C ILE A 105 -50.01 11.56 -4.78
N THR A 106 -49.66 11.72 -3.51
CA THR A 106 -50.63 12.08 -2.47
C THR A 106 -50.61 13.60 -2.26
N VAL A 107 -51.79 14.21 -2.25
CA VAL A 107 -51.94 15.63 -1.87
C VAL A 107 -52.49 15.67 -0.44
N GLY A 108 -51.71 16.25 0.48
CA GLY A 108 -52.10 16.41 1.88
C GLY A 108 -53.22 17.44 2.08
N GLU A 109 -53.91 17.37 3.21
CA GLU A 109 -55.02 18.29 3.56
C GLU A 109 -54.58 19.78 3.65
N ASP A 110 -53.28 20.04 3.81
CA ASP A 110 -52.65 21.35 3.83
C ASP A 110 -52.14 21.82 2.44
N GLY A 111 -52.40 21.05 1.38
CA GLY A 111 -51.94 21.32 0.02
C GLY A 111 -50.50 20.88 -0.26
N THR A 112 -49.83 20.18 0.67
CA THR A 112 -48.51 19.61 0.42
C THR A 112 -48.57 18.44 -0.57
N LEU A 113 -47.62 18.40 -1.49
CA LEU A 113 -47.52 17.34 -2.49
C LEU A 113 -46.47 16.31 -2.06
N ALA A 114 -46.90 15.09 -1.75
CA ALA A 114 -46.03 13.96 -1.49
C ALA A 114 -45.94 13.08 -2.74
N VAL A 115 -44.74 12.96 -3.30
CA VAL A 115 -44.46 12.11 -4.47
C VAL A 115 -43.78 10.84 -3.98
N ASN A 116 -44.31 9.68 -4.35
CA ASN A 116 -43.68 8.39 -4.15
C ASN A 116 -42.35 8.37 -4.92
N THR A 117 -41.22 8.46 -4.23
CA THR A 117 -39.88 8.44 -4.85
C THR A 117 -39.31 7.03 -5.00
N THR A 118 -40.14 5.99 -4.82
CA THR A 118 -39.69 4.61 -4.98
C THR A 118 -39.68 4.27 -6.46
N PHE A 119 -38.55 4.53 -7.12
CA PHE A 119 -38.38 4.24 -8.55
C PHE A 119 -38.28 2.72 -8.77
N GLU A 120 -39.31 2.10 -9.37
CA GLU A 120 -39.09 0.85 -10.10
C GLU A 120 -38.20 1.15 -11.32
N GLN A 121 -37.11 0.40 -11.46
CA GLN A 121 -36.07 0.66 -12.45
C GLN A 121 -36.64 0.57 -13.89
N ALA A 122 -36.61 1.67 -14.64
CA ALA A 122 -37.03 1.70 -16.03
C ALA A 122 -36.01 1.00 -16.94
N THR A 123 -36.48 0.14 -17.84
CA THR A 123 -35.64 -0.69 -18.72
C THR A 123 -34.80 0.09 -19.73
N GLU A 124 -35.03 1.39 -19.94
CA GLU A 124 -34.29 2.19 -20.95
C GLU A 124 -33.96 3.62 -20.48
N LEU A 125 -32.70 3.82 -20.04
CA LEU A 125 -32.07 5.13 -19.82
C LEU A 125 -31.75 5.83 -21.15
N ALA A 126 -32.70 6.56 -21.75
CA ALA A 126 -32.43 7.29 -23.01
C ALA A 126 -32.34 8.83 -22.92
N ASN A 127 -32.87 9.51 -21.89
CA ASN A 127 -33.04 10.97 -21.97
C ASN A 127 -32.59 11.72 -20.71
N ILE A 128 -31.29 12.01 -20.57
CA ILE A 128 -30.82 12.85 -19.44
C ILE A 128 -30.61 14.32 -19.82
N ILE A 129 -30.21 14.72 -21.04
CA ILE A 129 -30.24 16.15 -21.44
C ILE A 129 -30.41 16.27 -22.95
N ALA A 130 -31.53 16.83 -23.43
CA ALA A 130 -31.71 17.14 -24.84
C ALA A 130 -30.81 18.32 -25.25
N GLY A 131 -29.98 18.14 -26.28
CA GLY A 131 -29.20 19.22 -26.92
C GLY A 131 -27.75 19.39 -26.46
N GLU A 132 -27.27 18.67 -25.44
CA GLU A 132 -25.83 18.60 -25.15
C GLU A 132 -25.18 17.44 -25.90
N ALA A 133 -23.97 17.65 -26.42
CA ALA A 133 -23.19 16.56 -27.01
C ALA A 133 -22.98 15.46 -25.97
N ILE A 134 -23.22 14.20 -26.34
CA ILE A 134 -23.13 13.04 -25.44
C ILE A 134 -21.81 13.01 -24.65
N LYS A 135 -20.70 13.41 -25.29
CA LYS A 135 -19.39 13.50 -24.63
C LYS A 135 -19.34 14.51 -23.47
N SER A 136 -20.07 15.62 -23.58
CA SER A 136 -20.21 16.62 -22.51
C SER A 136 -21.03 16.09 -21.34
N VAL A 137 -22.15 15.43 -21.64
CA VAL A 137 -23.02 14.80 -20.64
C VAL A 137 -22.25 13.73 -19.87
N LEU A 138 -21.53 12.84 -20.58
CA LEU A 138 -20.68 11.83 -19.96
C LEU A 138 -19.54 12.42 -19.13
N GLY A 139 -18.93 13.52 -19.58
CA GLY A 139 -17.90 14.23 -18.82
C GLY A 139 -18.43 14.82 -17.51
N LYS A 140 -19.63 15.42 -17.54
CA LYS A 140 -20.29 15.98 -16.34
C LYS A 140 -20.72 14.89 -15.38
N VAL A 141 -21.28 13.78 -15.88
CA VAL A 141 -21.66 12.61 -15.08
C VAL A 141 -20.43 11.99 -14.43
N SER A 142 -19.34 11.79 -15.19
CA SER A 142 -18.07 11.30 -14.66
C SER A 142 -17.52 12.21 -13.56
N LYS A 143 -17.55 13.54 -13.75
CA LYS A 143 -17.12 14.52 -12.75
C LYS A 143 -18.00 14.51 -11.49
N ALA A 144 -19.31 14.41 -11.65
CA ALA A 144 -20.25 14.33 -10.53
C ALA A 144 -20.05 13.04 -9.71
N ILE A 145 -19.88 11.90 -10.37
CA ILE A 145 -19.56 10.61 -9.72
C ILE A 145 -18.24 10.72 -8.97
N ALA A 146 -17.20 11.25 -9.61
CA ALA A 146 -15.90 11.42 -8.98
C ALA A 146 -15.98 12.33 -7.75
N THR A 147 -16.75 13.41 -7.82
CA THR A 147 -16.93 14.35 -6.69
C THR A 147 -17.72 13.70 -5.55
N THR A 148 -18.86 13.06 -5.85
CA THR A 148 -19.72 12.42 -4.84
C THR A 148 -19.01 11.25 -4.14
N MET A 149 -18.19 10.50 -4.87
CA MET A 149 -17.41 9.39 -4.32
C MET A 149 -16.04 9.81 -3.79
N SER A 150 -15.72 11.12 -3.79
CA SER A 150 -14.41 11.66 -3.40
C SER A 150 -13.23 10.98 -4.12
N LEU A 151 -13.44 10.58 -5.37
CA LEU A 151 -12.42 10.00 -6.24
C LEU A 151 -11.56 11.13 -6.80
N ASP A 152 -10.58 11.60 -6.02
CA ASP A 152 -9.48 12.44 -6.54
C ASP A 152 -8.62 11.65 -7.55
N GLU A 153 -7.85 12.32 -8.43
CA GLU A 153 -7.00 11.67 -9.45
C GLU A 153 -6.06 10.60 -8.88
N ASN A 154 -5.77 10.67 -7.58
CA ASN A 154 -4.95 9.73 -6.84
C ASN A 154 -5.72 9.00 -5.73
N ALA A 155 -7.05 9.09 -5.62
CA ALA A 155 -7.80 8.50 -4.51
C ALA A 155 -7.92 6.99 -4.67
N LEU A 156 -8.06 6.51 -5.91
CA LEU A 156 -7.93 5.08 -6.23
C LEU A 156 -6.51 4.60 -5.92
N LEU A 157 -5.48 5.32 -6.36
CA LEU A 157 -4.08 4.99 -6.05
C LEU A 157 -3.83 5.02 -4.53
N LYS A 158 -4.31 6.03 -3.81
CA LYS A 158 -4.22 6.18 -2.36
C LYS A 158 -5.02 5.08 -1.67
N ASN A 159 -6.16 4.62 -2.16
CA ASN A 159 -6.89 3.50 -1.56
C ASN A 159 -6.22 2.14 -1.88
N MET A 160 -5.57 2.03 -3.03
CA MET A 160 -4.76 0.86 -3.41
C MET A 160 -3.42 0.80 -2.68
N ILE A 161 -2.86 1.95 -2.28
CA ILE A 161 -1.53 2.08 -1.64
C ILE A 161 -1.64 2.44 -0.14
N SER A 162 -2.79 2.92 0.36
CA SER A 162 -3.02 3.21 1.79
C SER A 162 -3.25 1.92 2.56
N GLY A 163 -2.14 1.42 3.05
CA GLY A 163 -2.06 0.24 3.89
C GLY A 163 -0.63 -0.18 4.15
N ILE A 164 0.38 0.68 3.90
CA ILE A 164 1.80 0.34 4.09
C ILE A 164 2.05 -0.20 5.50
N ASP A 165 1.29 0.26 6.50
CA ASP A 165 1.44 -0.13 7.90
C ASP A 165 0.58 -1.33 8.34
N VAL A 166 -0.39 -1.80 7.54
CA VAL A 166 -1.35 -2.84 7.94
C VAL A 166 -1.63 -3.84 6.81
N ASN A 167 -1.47 -5.13 7.11
CA ASN A 167 -1.75 -6.22 6.18
C ASN A 167 -3.27 -6.52 6.09
N ASP A 168 -3.96 -5.86 5.17
CA ASP A 168 -5.40 -6.05 4.89
C ASP A 168 -5.59 -6.90 3.63
N SER A 169 -6.23 -8.07 3.79
CA SER A 169 -6.49 -9.05 2.72
C SER A 169 -7.39 -8.53 1.58
N ASN A 170 -8.07 -7.40 1.78
CA ASN A 170 -8.95 -6.79 0.77
C ASN A 170 -8.25 -5.72 -0.08
N LYS A 171 -6.97 -5.41 0.19
CA LYS A 171 -6.20 -4.38 -0.52
C LYS A 171 -5.07 -5.00 -1.35
N VAL A 172 -4.48 -4.21 -2.25
CA VAL A 172 -3.28 -4.63 -2.98
C VAL A 172 -2.22 -5.02 -1.95
N PRO A 173 -1.58 -6.20 -2.03
CA PRO A 173 -0.66 -6.74 -1.02
C PRO A 173 0.70 -6.01 -0.97
N SER A 174 0.70 -4.70 -1.22
CA SER A 174 1.82 -3.79 -1.12
C SER A 174 2.49 -3.89 0.25
N SER A 175 1.70 -3.96 1.34
CA SER A 175 2.22 -4.10 2.69
C SER A 175 2.67 -5.51 3.03
N ALA A 176 2.03 -6.57 2.52
CA ALA A 176 2.51 -7.94 2.73
C ALA A 176 3.90 -8.14 2.11
N TYR A 177 4.11 -7.67 0.88
CA TYR A 177 5.39 -7.76 0.19
C TYR A 177 6.45 -6.84 0.82
N ILE A 178 6.08 -5.61 1.20
CA ILE A 178 7.00 -4.68 1.87
C ILE A 178 7.34 -5.14 3.29
N HIS A 179 6.39 -5.64 4.09
CA HIS A 179 6.67 -6.21 5.40
C HIS A 179 7.53 -7.46 5.31
N THR A 180 7.24 -8.39 4.39
CA THR A 180 8.11 -9.56 4.20
C THR A 180 9.51 -9.17 3.72
N LEU A 181 9.64 -8.12 2.90
CA LEU A 181 10.95 -7.56 2.57
C LEU A 181 11.63 -6.99 3.81
N VAL A 182 10.98 -6.09 4.56
CA VAL A 182 11.48 -5.47 5.81
C VAL A 182 11.92 -6.53 6.82
N GLU A 183 11.14 -7.59 7.01
CA GLU A 183 11.45 -8.71 7.91
C GLU A 183 12.63 -9.54 7.39
N ARG A 184 12.64 -9.91 6.09
CA ARG A 184 13.73 -10.69 5.48
C ARG A 184 15.06 -9.94 5.43
N ILE A 185 15.02 -8.61 5.30
CA ILE A 185 16.22 -7.76 5.25
C ILE A 185 16.55 -7.14 6.62
N GLY A 186 15.76 -7.41 7.66
CA GLY A 186 15.99 -6.95 9.03
C GLY A 186 15.92 -5.42 9.21
N MET A 187 15.18 -4.70 8.36
CA MET A 187 15.02 -3.26 8.49
C MET A 187 14.34 -2.93 9.83
N GLY A 188 15.08 -2.33 10.76
CA GLY A 188 14.61 -1.99 12.12
C GLY A 188 15.29 -2.76 13.26
N THR A 189 16.05 -3.81 12.93
CA THR A 189 16.87 -4.56 13.89
C THR A 189 18.34 -4.39 13.48
N GLU A 190 19.20 -3.89 14.38
CA GLU A 190 20.63 -3.81 14.07
C GLU A 190 21.19 -5.22 13.81
N LEU A 191 21.64 -5.49 12.59
CA LEU A 191 22.27 -6.77 12.21
C LEU A 191 23.56 -7.03 12.99
N VAL A 192 24.30 -5.96 13.28
CA VAL A 192 25.49 -5.93 14.15
C VAL A 192 25.51 -4.57 14.83
N SER A 193 25.74 -4.54 16.15
CA SER A 193 25.78 -3.29 16.93
C SER A 193 26.75 -2.28 16.32
N GLY A 194 26.27 -1.07 16.03
CA GLY A 194 27.09 0.04 15.54
C GLY A 194 27.49 0.02 14.06
N LEU A 195 26.90 -0.86 13.24
CA LEU A 195 27.24 -0.99 11.80
C LEU A 195 26.22 -0.45 10.79
N GLY A 196 25.19 0.26 11.22
CA GLY A 196 24.31 1.01 10.31
C GLY A 196 23.51 0.11 9.36
N ASP A 197 23.66 0.28 8.05
CA ASP A 197 22.85 -0.39 7.03
C ASP A 197 23.32 -1.81 6.65
N LEU A 198 22.44 -2.56 5.98
CA LEU A 198 22.68 -3.95 5.55
C LEU A 198 23.87 -4.08 4.61
N THR A 199 24.10 -3.10 3.73
CA THR A 199 25.24 -3.09 2.81
C THR A 199 26.56 -2.97 3.57
N THR A 200 26.60 -2.12 4.59
CA THR A 200 27.74 -1.89 5.47
C THR A 200 28.00 -3.11 6.35
N GLY A 201 26.95 -3.70 6.93
CA GLY A 201 27.04 -4.94 7.69
C GLY A 201 27.56 -6.11 6.87
N LEU A 202 27.00 -6.36 5.68
CA LEU A 202 27.38 -7.46 4.80
C LEU A 202 28.82 -7.32 4.30
N ASN A 203 29.21 -6.12 3.84
CA ASN A 203 30.58 -5.87 3.40
C ASN A 203 31.59 -6.04 4.53
N THR A 204 31.22 -5.73 5.77
CA THR A 204 32.10 -5.92 6.93
C THR A 204 32.27 -7.39 7.27
N VAL A 205 31.18 -8.16 7.38
CA VAL A 205 31.25 -9.61 7.64
C VAL A 205 32.05 -10.32 6.54
N ASN A 206 31.76 -10.00 5.26
CA ASN A 206 32.46 -10.61 4.12
C ASN A 206 33.96 -10.26 4.12
N ASN A 207 34.34 -9.02 4.46
CA ASN A 207 35.75 -8.63 4.54
C ASN A 207 36.49 -9.21 5.74
N ASN A 208 35.77 -9.58 6.80
CA ASN A 208 36.35 -10.12 8.03
C ASN A 208 36.50 -11.64 8.01
N LEU A 209 35.66 -12.36 7.26
CA LEU A 209 35.74 -13.83 7.14
C LEU A 209 37.06 -14.32 6.52
N SER A 210 37.77 -13.49 5.74
CA SER A 210 39.05 -13.86 5.11
C SER A 210 40.29 -13.25 5.77
N LYS A 211 40.17 -12.61 6.94
CA LYS A 211 41.29 -11.95 7.63
C LYS A 211 41.48 -12.53 9.03
N ALA A 212 42.74 -12.70 9.42
CA ALA A 212 43.07 -13.03 10.81
C ALA A 212 42.44 -12.01 11.77
N ILE A 213 41.86 -12.50 12.86
CA ILE A 213 41.27 -11.66 13.91
C ILE A 213 42.37 -10.91 14.66
N ILE A 214 42.10 -9.70 15.14
CA ILE A 214 43.06 -8.98 15.99
C ILE A 214 42.92 -9.51 17.41
N SER A 215 44.01 -10.02 17.99
CA SER A 215 44.01 -10.43 19.40
C SER A 215 44.68 -9.40 20.30
N SER A 216 44.10 -9.21 21.49
CA SER A 216 44.74 -8.52 22.62
C SER A 216 45.74 -9.40 23.36
N ASP A 217 45.66 -10.73 23.25
CA ASP A 217 46.54 -11.69 23.91
C ASP A 217 46.64 -13.01 23.13
N LEU A 218 47.85 -13.48 22.80
CA LEU A 218 48.01 -14.78 22.14
C LEU A 218 47.73 -15.98 23.05
N PHE A 219 47.67 -15.77 24.37
CA PHE A 219 47.43 -16.83 25.37
C PHE A 219 45.97 -16.81 25.87
N ALA A 220 45.09 -16.02 25.24
CA ALA A 220 43.65 -16.11 25.49
C ALA A 220 43.10 -17.49 25.14
N ASP A 221 41.89 -17.79 25.63
CA ASP A 221 41.22 -19.06 25.34
C ASP A 221 40.64 -19.08 23.91
N TYR A 222 41.11 -20.02 23.09
CA TYR A 222 40.64 -20.24 21.73
C TYR A 222 39.99 -21.62 21.62
N SER A 223 38.66 -21.67 21.62
CA SER A 223 37.88 -22.92 21.55
C SER A 223 38.00 -23.67 20.22
N SER A 224 38.56 -23.04 19.19
CA SER A 224 38.87 -23.64 17.89
C SER A 224 40.19 -23.08 17.32
N PRO A 225 40.87 -23.80 16.41
CA PRO A 225 42.07 -23.29 15.76
C PRO A 225 41.79 -21.98 15.03
N THR A 226 42.49 -20.91 15.45
CA THR A 226 42.18 -19.54 15.05
C THR A 226 43.39 -18.87 14.42
N PHE A 227 43.15 -18.17 13.30
CA PHE A 227 44.15 -17.34 12.64
C PHE A 227 44.10 -15.91 13.21
N VAL A 228 45.21 -15.46 13.79
CA VAL A 228 45.28 -14.26 14.64
C VAL A 228 46.36 -13.29 14.15
N ARG A 229 46.10 -11.98 14.21
CA ARG A 229 47.11 -10.92 14.08
C ARG A 229 47.48 -10.38 15.45
N TRP A 230 48.75 -10.06 15.62
CA TRP A 230 49.27 -9.45 16.84
C TRP A 230 50.17 -8.24 16.53
N ASN A 231 50.25 -7.31 17.47
CA ASN A 231 51.11 -6.13 17.38
C ASN A 231 51.78 -5.80 18.74
N TYR A 232 52.44 -4.64 18.85
CA TYR A 232 53.17 -4.25 20.07
C TYR A 232 52.31 -4.12 21.33
N LYS A 233 50.99 -3.99 21.18
CA LYS A 233 50.03 -3.96 22.29
C LYS A 233 49.53 -5.35 22.68
N THR A 234 49.63 -6.35 21.81
CA THR A 234 49.20 -7.72 22.10
C THR A 234 50.10 -8.35 23.16
N ALA A 235 49.49 -8.94 24.19
CA ALA A 235 50.17 -9.66 25.25
C ALA A 235 50.69 -11.03 24.77
N ASN A 236 51.68 -11.57 25.51
CA ASN A 236 52.23 -12.91 25.31
C ASN A 236 52.66 -13.20 23.86
N THR A 237 53.28 -12.22 23.20
CA THR A 237 53.85 -12.39 21.85
C THR A 237 55.34 -12.71 21.91
N PRO A 238 55.93 -13.26 20.83
CA PRO A 238 57.39 -13.38 20.72
C PRO A 238 58.11 -12.04 20.95
N TYR A 239 57.49 -10.92 20.57
CA TYR A 239 58.03 -9.58 20.83
C TYR A 239 58.07 -9.26 22.32
N LYS A 240 56.99 -9.54 23.06
CA LYS A 240 56.95 -9.37 24.53
C LYS A 240 57.91 -10.31 25.25
N ALA A 241 58.20 -11.48 24.68
CA ALA A 241 59.20 -12.41 25.17
C ALA A 241 60.65 -12.02 24.80
N GLY A 242 60.86 -10.93 24.04
CA GLY A 242 62.20 -10.49 23.63
C GLY A 242 62.85 -11.32 22.52
N LEU A 243 62.09 -12.19 21.85
CA LEU A 243 62.58 -13.13 20.83
C LEU A 243 62.64 -12.50 19.43
N THR A 244 62.00 -11.34 19.25
CA THR A 244 61.99 -10.61 18.00
C THR A 244 62.09 -9.11 18.26
N TYR A 245 62.76 -8.39 17.35
CA TYR A 245 62.77 -6.93 17.32
C TYR A 245 61.52 -6.34 16.65
N GLY A 246 60.88 -7.10 15.77
CA GLY A 246 59.70 -6.63 15.06
C GLY A 246 58.45 -6.68 15.95
N GLN A 247 57.58 -5.71 15.74
CA GLN A 247 56.47 -5.40 16.64
C GLN A 247 55.10 -5.86 16.14
N GLU A 248 55.04 -6.55 15.01
CA GLU A 248 53.79 -7.02 14.42
C GLU A 248 53.97 -8.32 13.65
N GLY A 249 52.92 -9.12 13.61
CA GLY A 249 52.93 -10.44 12.97
C GLY A 249 51.58 -11.12 12.98
N PHE A 250 51.59 -12.41 12.74
CA PHE A 250 50.41 -13.26 12.81
C PHE A 250 50.73 -14.58 13.51
N ALA A 251 49.70 -15.28 13.94
CA ALA A 251 49.81 -16.56 14.61
C ALA A 251 48.62 -17.48 14.29
N LEU A 252 48.85 -18.78 14.48
CA LEU A 252 47.80 -19.79 14.62
C LEU A 252 47.75 -20.17 16.09
N VAL A 253 46.57 -20.05 16.71
CA VAL A 253 46.38 -20.30 18.14
C VAL A 253 45.24 -21.30 18.36
N PHE A 254 45.41 -22.22 19.30
CA PHE A 254 44.36 -23.13 19.72
C PHE A 254 44.49 -23.51 21.19
N GLY A 255 43.36 -23.62 21.88
CA GLY A 255 43.28 -24.16 23.23
C GLY A 255 43.33 -23.10 24.33
N SER A 256 43.67 -23.53 25.55
CA SER A 256 43.69 -22.73 26.77
C SER A 256 44.91 -23.07 27.62
N VAL A 257 45.55 -22.04 28.18
CA VAL A 257 46.75 -22.19 29.01
C VAL A 257 46.50 -22.95 30.32
N SER A 258 45.25 -23.18 30.72
CA SER A 258 44.92 -24.05 31.86
C SER A 258 44.93 -25.54 31.53
N GLY A 259 45.08 -25.90 30.25
CA GLY A 259 45.06 -27.28 29.77
C GLY A 259 46.06 -27.47 28.64
N TRP A 260 45.55 -27.56 27.42
CA TRP A 260 46.37 -27.69 26.22
C TRP A 260 46.26 -26.41 25.41
N HIS A 261 47.39 -25.80 25.09
CA HIS A 261 47.46 -24.57 24.31
C HIS A 261 48.63 -24.64 23.36
N THR A 262 48.43 -24.16 22.13
CA THR A 262 49.47 -24.13 21.11
C THR A 262 49.41 -22.80 20.39
N VAL A 263 50.57 -22.16 20.25
CA VAL A 263 50.77 -20.99 19.40
C VAL A 263 51.89 -21.29 18.41
N ILE A 264 51.64 -21.04 17.13
CA ILE A 264 52.70 -20.89 16.13
C ILE A 264 52.61 -19.47 15.60
N SER A 265 53.70 -18.72 15.70
CA SER A 265 53.75 -17.29 15.44
C SER A 265 54.86 -16.92 14.47
N TRP A 266 54.53 -15.98 13.58
CA TRP A 266 55.43 -15.43 12.58
C TRP A 266 55.52 -13.92 12.75
N LEU A 267 56.74 -13.40 12.66
CA LEU A 267 56.99 -11.98 12.58
C LEU A 267 56.76 -11.48 11.15
N LYS A 268 56.10 -10.31 11.00
CA LYS A 268 56.04 -9.62 9.71
C LYS A 268 57.44 -9.21 9.26
N GLY A 269 57.88 -9.75 8.11
CA GLY A 269 59.22 -9.51 7.58
C GLY A 269 60.34 -10.29 8.28
N GLY A 270 60.00 -11.23 9.18
CA GLY A 270 60.95 -12.15 9.80
C GLY A 270 61.09 -13.46 9.03
N ARG A 271 62.15 -14.22 9.34
CA ARG A 271 62.40 -15.58 8.77
C ARG A 271 62.10 -16.70 9.76
N ASN A 272 62.09 -16.39 11.04
CA ASN A 272 61.97 -17.35 12.12
C ASN A 272 60.49 -17.58 12.47
N MET A 273 60.17 -18.81 12.83
CA MET A 273 58.86 -19.22 13.30
C MET A 273 58.98 -19.59 14.79
N TRP A 274 58.17 -18.97 15.62
CA TRP A 274 58.18 -19.15 17.05
C TRP A 274 57.01 -20.02 17.47
N ALA A 275 57.27 -21.08 18.22
CA ALA A 275 56.24 -21.91 18.81
C ALA A 275 56.22 -21.72 20.32
N HIS A 276 55.02 -21.74 20.88
CA HIS A 276 54.77 -21.84 22.31
C HIS A 276 53.71 -22.90 22.52
N TYR A 277 53.84 -23.66 23.60
CA TYR A 277 52.79 -24.59 23.97
C TYR A 277 52.71 -24.80 25.48
N VAL A 278 51.50 -25.12 25.92
CA VAL A 278 51.18 -25.63 27.24
C VAL A 278 50.66 -27.06 27.09
N SER A 279 51.16 -27.97 27.92
CA SER A 279 50.68 -29.34 28.02
C SER A 279 50.22 -29.60 29.44
N GLU A 280 48.96 -29.98 29.60
CA GLU A 280 48.34 -30.27 30.92
C GLU A 280 48.53 -29.13 31.95
N GLY A 281 48.43 -27.88 31.50
CA GLY A 281 48.61 -26.68 32.32
C GLY A 281 50.08 -26.32 32.62
N THR A 282 51.04 -27.11 32.14
CA THR A 282 52.48 -26.82 32.27
C THR A 282 52.96 -26.02 31.06
N ASP A 283 53.51 -24.83 31.31
CA ASP A 283 54.05 -23.93 30.28
C ASP A 283 55.48 -24.34 29.88
N TYR A 284 55.69 -24.62 28.59
CA TYR A 284 57.00 -24.99 28.02
C TYR A 284 57.75 -23.80 27.40
N GLY A 285 57.15 -22.61 27.45
CA GLY A 285 57.74 -21.38 26.96
C GLY A 285 57.83 -21.29 25.44
N TRP A 286 58.39 -20.17 24.99
CA TRP A 286 58.61 -19.91 23.57
C TRP A 286 59.92 -20.55 23.08
N SER A 287 59.89 -21.14 21.89
CA SER A 287 61.06 -21.69 21.21
C SER A 287 60.98 -21.46 19.70
N GLU A 288 62.13 -21.47 19.02
CA GLU A 288 62.16 -21.45 17.56
C GLU A 288 61.80 -22.84 17.03
N TYR A 289 60.75 -22.95 16.20
CA TYR A 289 60.17 -24.25 15.79
C TYR A 289 61.02 -25.02 14.78
N ALA A 290 61.73 -24.32 13.89
CA ALA A 290 62.56 -24.95 12.87
C ALA A 290 63.94 -24.30 12.87
N GLN A 291 64.86 -24.91 13.59
CA GLN A 291 66.24 -24.44 13.66
C GLN A 291 67.07 -25.09 12.57
N LYS A 292 68.10 -24.38 12.09
CA LYS A 292 69.06 -24.94 11.13
C LYS A 292 69.72 -26.23 11.65
N SER A 293 69.88 -26.37 12.97
CA SER A 293 70.38 -27.57 13.63
C SER A 293 69.50 -28.80 13.43
N ASP A 294 68.18 -28.65 13.27
CA ASP A 294 67.25 -29.77 13.10
C ASP A 294 67.44 -30.46 11.75
N LEU A 295 67.98 -29.74 10.76
CA LEU A 295 68.33 -30.25 9.44
C LEU A 295 69.70 -30.95 9.40
N THR A 296 70.51 -30.85 10.46
CA THR A 296 71.87 -31.45 10.52
C THR A 296 71.88 -32.93 10.91
N GLY A 297 70.72 -33.61 10.88
CA GLY A 297 70.63 -35.07 11.00
C GLY A 297 71.24 -35.81 9.81
N LEU A 298 71.53 -35.10 8.70
CA LEU A 298 72.03 -35.68 7.44
C LEU A 298 73.49 -35.29 7.13
N ASP A 299 74.35 -35.09 8.14
CA ASP A 299 75.81 -34.99 7.92
C ASP A 299 76.43 -36.37 7.75
N ALA A 300 75.99 -37.12 6.73
CA ALA A 300 76.86 -38.13 6.14
C ALA A 300 77.87 -37.35 5.29
N THR A 301 79.12 -37.20 5.75
CA THR A 301 80.13 -36.48 4.99
C THR A 301 80.43 -37.28 3.72
N LEU A 302 79.92 -36.83 2.58
CA LEU A 302 80.38 -37.28 1.27
C LEU A 302 81.56 -36.39 0.88
N SER A 303 82.75 -36.98 0.81
CA SER A 303 83.94 -36.34 0.27
C SER A 303 84.37 -37.08 -0.99
N ILE A 304 84.50 -36.34 -2.10
CA ILE A 304 85.09 -36.81 -3.35
C ILE A 304 86.30 -35.93 -3.62
N ARG A 305 87.48 -36.53 -3.73
CA ARG A 305 88.73 -35.81 -3.95
C ARG A 305 89.69 -36.63 -4.81
N GLU A 306 90.43 -35.93 -5.66
CA GLU A 306 91.49 -36.54 -6.45
C GLU A 306 92.78 -36.58 -5.63
N GLU A 307 93.46 -37.71 -5.62
CA GLU A 307 94.74 -37.90 -4.94
C GLU A 307 95.61 -38.84 -5.77
N ASN A 308 96.83 -38.42 -6.09
CA ASN A 308 97.83 -39.20 -6.83
C ASN A 308 97.30 -39.85 -8.13
N GLY A 309 96.48 -39.10 -8.89
CA GLY A 309 95.92 -39.55 -10.18
C GLY A 309 94.75 -40.54 -10.05
N GLY A 310 94.19 -40.70 -8.86
CA GLY A 310 93.01 -41.52 -8.59
C GLY A 310 91.88 -40.72 -7.91
N VAL A 311 90.67 -41.27 -7.90
CA VAL A 311 89.50 -40.67 -7.22
C VAL A 311 89.24 -41.40 -5.90
N ILE A 312 89.11 -40.63 -4.83
CA ILE A 312 88.73 -41.12 -3.50
C ILE A 312 87.29 -40.68 -3.22
N VAL A 313 86.45 -41.63 -2.83
CA VAL A 313 85.10 -41.40 -2.33
C VAL A 313 85.01 -41.93 -0.90
N SER A 314 84.59 -41.08 0.03
CA SER A 314 84.38 -41.47 1.43
C SER A 314 83.00 -41.06 1.92
N PHE A 315 82.36 -41.98 2.66
CA PHE A 315 81.11 -41.78 3.38
C PHE A 315 81.35 -42.05 4.87
N GLY A 316 80.93 -41.16 5.76
CA GLY A 316 81.03 -41.34 7.21
C GLY A 316 79.70 -41.09 7.92
N SER A 317 79.41 -41.81 9.00
CA SER A 317 78.30 -41.48 9.90
C SER A 317 78.64 -40.25 10.73
N LYS A 318 77.61 -39.51 11.17
CA LYS A 318 77.73 -38.29 11.99
C LYS A 318 78.58 -38.47 13.26
N ASP A 319 78.53 -39.65 13.87
CA ASP A 319 79.29 -39.99 15.08
C ASP A 319 80.69 -40.56 14.79
N SER A 320 81.11 -40.58 13.52
CA SER A 320 82.38 -41.16 13.05
C SER A 320 82.59 -42.62 13.43
N LYS A 321 81.53 -43.34 13.84
CA LYS A 321 81.62 -44.75 14.22
C LYS A 321 81.56 -45.68 13.00
N TYR A 322 80.78 -45.31 12.00
CA TYR A 322 80.58 -46.09 10.78
C TYR A 322 81.05 -45.30 9.56
N GLY A 323 81.52 -45.99 8.52
CA GLY A 323 81.94 -45.33 7.30
C GLY A 323 82.48 -46.29 6.25
N ILE A 324 82.58 -45.81 5.01
CA ILE A 324 83.13 -46.52 3.87
C ILE A 324 84.10 -45.57 3.16
N TYR A 325 85.25 -46.11 2.78
CA TYR A 325 86.28 -45.45 2.01
C TYR A 325 86.57 -46.31 0.79
N ILE A 326 86.50 -45.72 -0.41
CA ILE A 326 86.85 -46.39 -1.66
C ILE A 326 87.75 -45.45 -2.46
N GLY A 327 88.97 -45.90 -2.75
CA GLY A 327 89.91 -45.20 -3.61
C GLY A 327 90.22 -46.03 -4.85
N VAL A 328 90.16 -45.42 -6.02
CA VAL A 328 90.56 -46.03 -7.30
C VAL A 328 91.76 -45.26 -7.84
N GLY A 329 92.91 -45.92 -7.98
CA GLY A 329 94.13 -45.29 -8.48
C GLY A 329 94.88 -46.16 -9.49
N PRO A 330 96.03 -45.69 -9.99
CA PRO A 330 96.80 -46.36 -11.06
C PRO A 330 97.22 -47.80 -10.72
N ASN A 331 97.28 -48.13 -9.43
CA ASN A 331 97.71 -49.43 -8.92
C ASN A 331 96.55 -50.33 -8.42
N GLY A 332 95.28 -49.97 -8.69
CA GLY A 332 94.09 -50.76 -8.34
C GLY A 332 93.09 -50.07 -7.42
N VAL A 333 92.08 -50.82 -6.97
CA VAL A 333 91.03 -50.35 -6.04
C VAL A 333 91.41 -50.69 -4.60
N ASN A 334 91.30 -49.72 -3.68
CA ASN A 334 91.47 -49.91 -2.25
C ASN A 334 90.18 -49.52 -1.53
N ALA A 335 89.62 -50.43 -0.74
CA ALA A 335 88.39 -50.20 -0.01
C ALA A 335 88.59 -50.53 1.47
N ASN A 336 88.17 -49.62 2.34
CA ASN A 336 88.17 -49.78 3.78
C ASN A 336 86.78 -49.44 4.31
N TYR A 337 86.38 -50.02 5.42
CA TYR A 337 85.16 -49.66 6.12
C TYR A 337 85.45 -49.44 7.60
N LYS A 338 84.66 -48.58 8.25
CA LYS A 338 84.78 -48.21 9.64
C LYS A 338 83.61 -48.79 10.41
N ILE A 339 83.86 -49.46 11.53
CA ILE A 339 82.82 -49.92 12.47
C ILE A 339 83.29 -49.56 13.87
N ASN A 340 82.42 -48.93 14.66
CA ASN A 340 82.68 -48.49 16.03
C ASN A 340 83.99 -47.68 16.19
N GLY A 341 84.37 -46.90 15.18
CA GLY A 341 85.54 -46.01 15.24
C GLY A 341 86.85 -46.60 14.71
N GLU A 342 86.89 -47.88 14.34
CA GLU A 342 88.09 -48.54 13.81
C GLU A 342 87.99 -48.81 12.31
N TRP A 343 89.06 -48.49 11.56
CA TRP A 343 89.15 -48.78 10.12
C TRP A 343 89.62 -50.20 9.88
N LYS A 344 88.89 -50.91 9.02
CA LYS A 344 89.16 -52.28 8.61
C LYS A 344 89.30 -52.34 7.09
N LYS A 345 90.22 -53.16 6.61
CA LYS A 345 90.39 -53.39 5.17
C LYS A 345 89.21 -54.20 4.64
N ALA A 346 88.54 -53.70 3.61
CA ALA A 346 87.52 -54.47 2.92
C ALA A 346 88.21 -55.49 2.01
N ILE A 347 87.67 -56.72 1.97
CA ILE A 347 88.06 -57.69 0.97
C ILE A 347 87.29 -57.35 -0.30
N ILE A 348 88.01 -56.94 -1.34
CA ILE A 348 87.42 -56.70 -2.66
C ILE A 348 87.38 -58.04 -3.38
N ILE A 349 86.23 -58.70 -3.40
CA ILE A 349 86.01 -59.89 -4.22
C ILE A 349 85.61 -59.39 -5.61
N ALA A 350 86.58 -59.21 -6.49
CA ALA A 350 86.29 -58.95 -7.90
C ALA A 350 85.84 -60.27 -8.55
N THR A 351 84.53 -60.48 -8.71
CA THR A 351 84.04 -61.51 -9.62
C THR A 351 84.24 -61.02 -11.05
N LYS A 352 85.14 -61.68 -11.78
CA LYS A 352 85.35 -61.43 -13.21
C LYS A 352 84.07 -61.85 -13.95
N SER A 353 83.37 -60.90 -14.58
CA SER A 353 82.38 -61.20 -15.62
C SER A 353 83.08 -61.40 -16.95
#